data_AF-A0A228J2Y5-F1
#
_entry.id   AF-A0A228J2Y5-F1
#
_cell.length_a   1.000
_cell.length_b   1.000
_cell.length_c   1.000
_cell.angle_alpha   90.00
_cell.angle_beta   90.00
_cell.angle_gamma   90.00
#
_symmetry.space_group_name_H-M   'P 1'
#
loop_
_entity.id
_entity.type
_entity.pdbx_description
1 polymer ?
#
loop_
_entity_poly.entity_id
_entity_poly.type
_entity_poly.pdbx_seq_one_letter_code
_entity_poly.pdbx_strand_id
1 'polypeptide(L)'
;MDYIASIIIGLLVIGILWVVYKYLWRFIRLENFVQRRLLIRFNRVTRQVYLHRPGYAGGLATLAWDQVSPEPAVGLPEWRGTGTQLMLAWTNDMTGLPYFHIMLVGKVANGTSDIVNLWEFIRRYMEEGPQSVPRPKKLLGKVPWPWLSLQAPWSFFKPFWRGGLTRGVLLWTVLLLPVMLLHATLHWISLLLGWEPRWPRIIREAGLPGKPVPPLSTAADWPPPPVAKPKPRRPRKSRKATNTDDVAKASVSTAPAGDGKPPDV
;
A
#
# COMPACT_ATOMS: atom_id res chain seq x y z
N MET A 1 -23.01 -22.32 41.26
CA MET A 1 -22.67 -22.55 39.85
C MET A 1 -22.04 -21.31 39.21
N ASP A 2 -22.51 -20.11 39.54
CA ASP A 2 -22.02 -18.85 38.94
C ASP A 2 -20.54 -18.53 39.24
N TYR A 3 -20.08 -18.81 40.45
CA TYR A 3 -18.68 -18.56 40.84
C TYR A 3 -17.67 -19.43 40.06
N ILE A 4 -17.98 -20.70 39.84
CA ILE A 4 -17.15 -21.62 39.06
C ILE A 4 -17.11 -21.14 37.60
N ALA A 5 -18.26 -20.73 37.05
CA ALA A 5 -18.32 -20.17 35.70
C ALA A 5 -17.47 -18.89 35.57
N SER A 6 -17.53 -17.97 36.54
CA SER A 6 -16.69 -16.77 36.55
C SER A 6 -15.19 -17.09 36.61
N ILE A 7 -14.78 -18.08 37.41
CA ILE A 7 -13.38 -18.53 37.47
C ILE A 7 -12.93 -19.10 36.13
N ILE A 8 -13.74 -19.96 35.52
CA ILE A 8 -13.43 -20.57 34.22
C ILE A 8 -13.29 -19.49 33.15
N ILE A 9 -14.21 -18.52 33.11
CA ILE A 9 -14.15 -17.38 32.19
C ILE A 9 -12.88 -16.55 32.44
N GLY A 10 -12.55 -16.27 33.70
CA GLY A 10 -11.33 -15.53 34.06
C GLY A 10 -10.05 -16.22 33.60
N LEU A 11 -9.94 -17.53 33.82
CA LEU A 11 -8.80 -18.33 33.36
C LEU A 11 -8.71 -18.38 31.83
N LEU A 12 -9.85 -18.49 31.15
CA LEU A 12 -9.91 -18.48 29.69
C LEU A 12 -9.45 -17.12 29.13
N VAL A 13 -9.89 -16.01 29.73
CA VAL A 13 -9.44 -14.66 29.36
C VAL A 13 -7.93 -14.50 29.57
N ILE A 14 -7.40 -14.93 30.72
CA ILE A 14 -5.95 -14.89 30.99
C ILE A 14 -5.18 -15.73 29.96
N GLY A 15 -5.68 -16.92 29.62
CA GLY A 15 -5.10 -17.78 28.58
C GLY A 15 -5.06 -17.09 27.22
N ILE A 16 -6.16 -16.45 26.80
CA ILE A 16 -6.22 -15.69 25.55
C ILE A 16 -5.22 -14.53 25.58
N LEU A 17 -5.20 -13.73 26.66
CA LEU A 17 -4.26 -12.61 26.80
C LEU A 17 -2.81 -13.07 26.73
N TRP A 18 -2.49 -14.21 27.33
CA TRP A 18 -1.15 -14.80 27.27
C TRP A 18 -0.78 -15.22 25.85
N VAL A 19 -1.69 -15.87 25.10
CA VAL A 19 -1.48 -16.24 23.69
C VAL A 19 -1.29 -14.98 22.83
N VAL A 20 -2.13 -13.96 23.00
CA VAL A 20 -2.01 -12.68 22.28
C VAL A 20 -0.66 -12.02 22.59
N TYR A 21 -0.27 -11.97 23.87
CA TYR A 21 1.01 -11.41 24.28
C TYR A 21 2.20 -12.21 23.71
N LYS A 22 2.13 -13.54 23.70
CA LYS A 22 3.21 -14.40 23.25
C LYS A 22 3.41 -14.37 21.73
N TYR A 23 2.31 -14.41 20.97
CA TYR A 23 2.36 -14.62 19.53
C TYR A 23 2.02 -13.36 18.71
N LEU A 24 1.05 -12.56 19.15
CA LEU A 24 0.57 -11.40 18.38
C LEU A 24 1.27 -10.09 18.78
N TRP A 25 1.79 -9.97 19.99
CA TRP A 25 2.42 -8.74 20.48
C TRP A 25 3.58 -8.26 19.60
N ARG A 26 4.34 -9.19 19.00
CA ARG A 26 5.41 -8.83 18.07
C ARG A 26 4.87 -8.09 16.85
N PHE A 27 3.76 -8.56 16.28
CA PHE A 27 3.11 -7.95 15.11
C PHE A 27 2.39 -6.67 15.48
N ILE A 28 1.69 -6.65 16.62
CA ILE A 28 1.05 -5.45 17.15
C ILE A 28 2.10 -4.34 17.30
N ARG A 29 3.28 -4.62 17.86
CA ARG A 29 4.37 -3.63 17.98
C ARG A 29 5.10 -3.29 16.68
N LEU A 30 4.85 -3.98 15.56
CA LEU A 30 5.46 -3.63 14.27
C LEU A 30 4.62 -2.58 13.53
N GLU A 31 3.31 -2.62 13.71
CA GLU A 31 2.37 -1.77 12.97
C GLU A 31 1.67 -0.75 13.88
N ASN A 32 1.25 -1.18 15.08
CA ASN A 32 0.62 -0.34 16.08
C ASN A 32 1.66 0.22 17.05
N PHE A 33 1.44 1.47 17.48
CA PHE A 33 2.26 2.16 18.50
C PHE A 33 3.71 2.52 18.13
N VAL A 34 4.15 2.34 16.88
CA VAL A 34 5.51 2.77 16.45
C VAL A 34 5.49 4.15 15.85
N GLN A 35 5.03 4.27 14.61
CA GLN A 35 5.08 5.52 13.86
C GLN A 35 3.68 5.86 13.39
N ARG A 36 3.18 7.03 13.82
CA ARG A 36 1.81 7.46 13.52
C ARG A 36 1.55 7.66 12.02
N ARG A 37 2.58 8.09 11.27
CA ARG A 37 2.48 8.42 9.83
C ARG A 37 3.77 8.12 9.12
N LEU A 38 3.72 7.48 7.96
CA LEU A 38 4.86 7.48 7.05
C LEU A 38 5.03 8.87 6.45
N LEU A 39 6.24 9.44 6.55
CA LEU A 39 6.51 10.78 6.02
C LEU A 39 7.38 10.68 4.78
N ILE A 40 6.99 11.44 3.77
CA ILE A 40 7.80 11.75 2.60
C ILE A 40 8.00 13.26 2.55
N ARG A 41 9.22 13.70 2.30
CA ARG A 41 9.55 15.12 2.11
C ARG A 41 10.19 15.29 0.75
N PHE A 42 9.59 16.15 -0.06
CA PHE A 42 10.13 16.58 -1.34
C PHE A 42 10.88 17.90 -1.14
N ASN A 43 12.13 17.96 -1.59
CA ASN A 43 12.92 19.19 -1.54
C ASN A 43 13.39 19.55 -2.94
N ARG A 44 12.75 20.59 -3.51
CA ARG A 44 13.07 21.08 -4.84
C ARG A 44 14.49 21.63 -4.95
N VAL A 45 14.97 22.32 -3.90
CA VAL A 45 16.25 23.05 -3.95
C VAL A 45 17.41 22.07 -4.06
N THR A 46 17.36 20.97 -3.32
CA THR A 46 18.37 19.92 -3.35
C THR A 46 18.06 18.83 -4.37
N ARG A 47 16.91 18.88 -5.06
CA ARG A 47 16.35 17.80 -5.90
C ARG A 47 16.41 16.42 -5.22
N GLN A 48 16.06 16.37 -3.93
CA GLN A 48 16.07 15.15 -3.13
C GLN A 48 14.70 14.83 -2.54
N VAL A 49 14.46 13.54 -2.35
CA VAL A 49 13.29 12.99 -1.68
C VAL A 49 13.74 12.24 -0.44
N TYR A 50 13.17 12.60 0.70
CA TYR A 50 13.47 11.95 1.97
C TYR A 50 12.31 11.04 2.36
N LEU A 51 12.62 9.79 2.72
CA LEU A 51 11.66 8.80 3.21
C LEU A 51 11.89 8.53 4.68
N HIS A 52 10.84 8.65 5.51
CA HIS A 52 10.92 8.37 6.93
C HIS A 52 10.24 7.05 7.27
N ARG A 53 11.05 6.03 7.57
CA ARG A 53 10.58 4.72 8.05
C ARG A 53 11.25 4.36 9.38
N PRO A 54 10.63 3.48 10.18
CA PRO A 54 11.29 2.91 11.35
C PRO A 54 12.59 2.18 10.97
N GLY A 55 13.57 2.14 11.87
CA GLY A 55 14.88 1.53 11.61
C GLY A 55 14.78 0.06 11.15
N TYR A 56 13.86 -0.72 11.74
CA TYR A 56 13.63 -2.12 11.34
C TYR A 56 12.98 -2.27 9.95
N ALA A 57 12.45 -1.19 9.37
CA ALA A 57 11.76 -1.17 8.07
C ALA A 57 12.54 -0.35 7.03
N GLY A 58 13.88 -0.34 7.14
CA GLY A 58 14.77 0.32 6.20
C GLY A 58 15.05 1.78 6.51
N GLY A 59 14.64 2.27 7.67
CA GLY A 59 15.09 3.55 8.23
C GLY A 59 14.85 4.77 7.33
N LEU A 60 15.65 5.79 7.59
CA LEU A 60 15.68 7.04 6.84
C LEU A 60 16.40 6.82 5.51
N ALA A 61 15.78 7.18 4.39
CA ALA A 61 16.41 7.13 3.08
C ALA A 61 16.40 8.51 2.43
N THR A 62 17.55 8.91 1.86
CA THR A 62 17.70 10.11 1.05
C THR A 62 17.93 9.69 -0.40
N LEU A 63 16.96 9.95 -1.27
CA LEU A 63 16.96 9.50 -2.66
C LEU A 63 16.99 10.70 -3.59
N ALA A 64 17.63 10.56 -4.75
CA ALA A 64 17.58 11.59 -5.78
C ALA A 64 16.18 11.67 -6.38
N TRP A 65 15.70 12.88 -6.66
CA TRP A 65 14.45 13.10 -7.38
C TRP A 65 14.50 12.49 -8.78
N ASP A 66 15.64 12.61 -9.47
CA ASP A 66 15.80 12.17 -10.85
C ASP A 66 15.76 10.64 -11.02
N GLN A 67 15.86 9.88 -9.92
CA GLN A 67 15.80 8.42 -9.89
C GLN A 67 14.42 7.88 -9.47
N VAL A 68 13.38 8.73 -9.43
CA VAL A 68 12.03 8.29 -9.12
C VAL A 68 11.35 7.73 -10.37
N SER A 69 10.88 6.48 -10.28
CA SER A 69 9.90 5.95 -11.22
C SER A 69 8.51 6.19 -10.61
N PRO A 70 7.74 7.16 -11.10
CA PRO A 70 6.32 7.16 -10.82
C PRO A 70 5.71 5.91 -11.47
N GLU A 71 4.65 5.36 -10.88
CA GLU A 71 3.68 4.57 -11.64
C GLU A 71 2.47 5.47 -11.90
N PRO A 72 2.60 6.48 -12.79
CA PRO A 72 1.49 7.36 -13.05
C PRO A 72 0.52 6.51 -13.87
N ALA A 73 -0.72 6.37 -13.41
CA ALA A 73 -1.71 5.51 -14.06
C ALA A 73 -2.19 6.06 -15.43
N VAL A 74 -1.35 6.79 -16.17
CA VAL A 74 -1.64 7.44 -17.45
C VAL A 74 -2.11 6.41 -18.47
N GLY A 75 -3.22 6.72 -19.16
CA GLY A 75 -3.81 5.85 -20.19
C GLY A 75 -4.56 4.63 -19.65
N LEU A 76 -4.66 4.48 -18.33
CA LEU A 76 -5.42 3.40 -17.70
C LEU A 76 -6.88 3.84 -17.46
N PRO A 77 -7.84 2.90 -17.50
CA PRO A 77 -9.23 3.23 -17.25
C PRO A 77 -9.42 3.75 -15.81
N GLU A 78 -10.32 4.72 -15.63
CA GLU A 78 -10.50 5.43 -14.34
C GLU A 78 -10.72 4.49 -13.15
N TRP A 79 -11.46 3.40 -13.33
CA TRP A 79 -11.75 2.44 -12.27
C TRP A 79 -10.50 1.76 -11.69
N ARG A 80 -9.40 1.65 -12.47
CA ARG A 80 -8.16 1.01 -12.00
C ARG A 80 -7.46 1.86 -10.94
N GLY A 81 -7.56 3.18 -11.02
CA GLY A 81 -7.04 4.11 -10.02
C GLY A 81 -7.97 4.27 -8.81
N THR A 82 -9.22 3.80 -8.88
CA THR A 82 -10.16 3.94 -7.76
C THR A 82 -9.71 3.09 -6.58
N GLY A 83 -9.52 3.72 -5.42
CA GLY A 83 -9.11 3.00 -4.22
C GLY A 83 -7.59 2.86 -4.05
N THR A 84 -6.79 3.34 -5.00
CA THR A 84 -5.32 3.32 -4.90
C THR A 84 -4.75 4.70 -4.54
N GLN A 85 -3.46 4.77 -4.26
CA GLN A 85 -2.71 6.00 -3.99
C GLN A 85 -1.62 6.15 -5.04
N LEU A 86 -1.05 7.35 -5.19
CA LEU A 86 0.09 7.54 -6.09
C LEU A 86 1.27 6.72 -5.58
N MET A 87 1.73 5.77 -6.39
CA MET A 87 2.90 4.96 -6.06
C MET A 87 4.16 5.60 -6.65
N LEU A 88 5.13 5.89 -5.78
CA LEU A 88 6.47 6.29 -6.18
C LEU A 88 7.43 5.15 -5.85
N ALA A 89 8.22 4.75 -6.84
CA ALA A 89 9.12 3.63 -6.77
C ALA A 89 10.56 4.06 -7.10
N TRP A 90 11.52 3.52 -6.38
CA TRP A 90 12.95 3.65 -6.64
C TRP A 90 13.53 2.24 -6.73
N THR A 91 13.70 1.77 -7.97
CA THR A 91 14.28 0.46 -8.29
C THR A 91 15.77 0.40 -8.00
N ASN A 92 16.24 -0.82 -7.75
CA ASN A 92 17.66 -1.10 -7.55
C ASN A 92 18.48 -0.65 -8.76
N ASP A 93 17.93 -0.81 -9.95
CA ASP A 93 18.57 -0.50 -11.23
C ASP A 93 18.81 1.01 -11.40
N MET A 94 17.89 1.85 -10.90
CA MET A 94 18.00 3.31 -10.99
C MET A 94 18.88 3.90 -9.88
N THR A 95 18.83 3.32 -8.68
CA THR A 95 19.47 3.89 -7.48
C THR A 95 20.79 3.22 -7.11
N GLY A 96 21.06 2.03 -7.61
CA GLY A 96 22.17 1.19 -7.17
C GLY A 96 22.01 0.65 -5.74
N LEU A 97 20.84 0.84 -5.12
CA LEU A 97 20.57 0.40 -3.75
C LEU A 97 20.22 -1.10 -3.69
N PRO A 98 20.53 -1.77 -2.58
CA PRO A 98 20.27 -3.21 -2.43
C PRO A 98 18.77 -3.55 -2.34
N TYR A 99 17.93 -2.58 -1.96
CA TYR A 99 16.51 -2.78 -1.71
C TYR A 99 15.65 -1.86 -2.57
N PHE A 100 14.50 -2.38 -2.98
CA PHE A 100 13.48 -1.62 -3.68
C PHE A 100 12.73 -0.71 -2.70
N HIS A 101 12.61 0.59 -3.02
CA HIS A 101 11.86 1.52 -2.18
C HIS A 101 10.55 1.91 -2.86
N ILE A 102 9.43 1.69 -2.17
CA ILE A 102 8.10 2.09 -2.63
C ILE A 102 7.44 2.94 -1.57
N MET A 103 6.75 3.99 -2.00
CA MET A 103 5.90 4.81 -1.14
C MET A 103 4.57 5.09 -1.82
N LEU A 104 3.49 4.91 -1.05
CA LEU A 104 2.15 5.34 -1.42
C LEU A 104 1.94 6.77 -0.90
N VAL A 105 1.68 7.70 -1.82
CA VAL A 105 1.65 9.14 -1.56
C VAL A 105 0.25 9.69 -1.75
N GLY A 106 -0.16 10.54 -0.80
CA GLY A 106 -1.40 11.31 -0.90
C GLY A 106 -2.66 10.56 -0.46
N LYS A 107 -3.82 11.10 -0.82
CA LYS A 107 -5.13 10.51 -0.52
C LYS A 107 -5.41 9.33 -1.44
N VAL A 108 -6.31 8.45 -1.01
CA VAL A 108 -6.91 7.45 -1.89
C VAL A 108 -7.66 8.15 -3.02
N ALA A 109 -7.37 7.76 -4.25
CA ALA A 109 -7.91 8.34 -5.47
C ALA A 109 -9.32 7.82 -5.75
N ASN A 110 -10.19 8.69 -6.31
CA ASN A 110 -11.50 8.27 -6.80
C ASN A 110 -11.45 7.75 -8.25
N GLY A 111 -10.29 7.85 -8.88
CA GLY A 111 -10.02 7.40 -10.24
C GLY A 111 -8.59 7.71 -10.64
N THR A 112 -8.18 7.18 -11.79
CA THR A 112 -6.85 7.36 -12.39
C THR A 112 -6.44 8.83 -12.53
N SER A 113 -7.36 9.70 -12.93
CA SER A 113 -7.11 11.14 -13.09
C SER A 113 -6.59 11.82 -11.81
N ASP A 114 -7.11 11.45 -10.64
CA ASP A 114 -6.63 11.97 -9.34
C ASP A 114 -5.14 11.65 -9.12
N ILE A 115 -4.70 10.45 -9.52
CA ILE A 115 -3.31 9.96 -9.38
C ILE A 115 -2.38 10.74 -10.31
N VAL A 116 -2.78 10.86 -11.58
CA VAL A 116 -2.01 11.59 -12.60
C VAL A 116 -1.89 13.06 -12.23
N ASN A 117 -2.98 13.68 -11.80
CA ASN A 117 -2.98 15.08 -11.36
C ASN A 117 -2.08 15.31 -10.15
N LEU A 118 -2.08 14.39 -9.17
CA LEU A 118 -1.20 14.47 -8.02
C LEU A 118 0.28 14.30 -8.42
N TRP A 119 0.58 13.38 -9.33
CA TRP A 119 1.93 13.20 -9.87
C TRP A 119 2.43 14.47 -10.56
N GLU A 120 1.64 15.00 -11.50
CA GLU A 120 1.98 16.23 -12.24
C GLU A 120 2.16 17.43 -11.32
N PHE A 121 1.34 17.53 -10.26
CA PHE A 121 1.51 18.56 -9.24
C PHE A 121 2.89 18.45 -8.56
N ILE A 122 3.28 17.26 -8.11
CA ILE A 122 4.57 17.06 -7.44
C ILE A 122 5.72 17.30 -8.42
N ARG A 123 5.62 16.77 -9.65
CA ARG A 123 6.64 16.92 -10.70
C ARG A 123 6.89 18.40 -11.04
N ARG A 124 5.83 19.16 -11.37
CA ARG A 124 5.94 20.59 -11.68
C ARG A 124 6.48 21.39 -10.50
N TYR A 125 6.07 21.07 -9.28
CA TYR A 125 6.61 21.73 -8.09
C TYR A 125 8.12 21.48 -7.91
N MET A 126 8.58 20.26 -8.18
CA MET A 126 9.98 19.86 -8.04
C MET A 126 10.87 20.39 -9.17
N GLU A 127 10.36 20.45 -10.40
CA GLU A 127 11.14 20.79 -11.60
C GLU A 127 11.03 22.27 -11.96
N GLU A 128 9.82 22.83 -11.98
CA GLU A 128 9.54 24.19 -12.45
C GLU A 128 9.39 25.17 -11.26
N GLY A 129 9.06 24.66 -10.07
CA GLY A 129 9.03 25.41 -8.82
C GLY A 129 7.62 25.75 -8.33
N PRO A 130 7.50 26.57 -7.26
CA PRO A 130 6.22 26.79 -6.58
C PRO A 130 5.22 27.66 -7.36
N GLN A 131 5.64 28.33 -8.43
CA GLN A 131 4.77 29.19 -9.23
C GLN A 131 4.03 28.43 -10.34
N SER A 132 4.53 27.25 -10.73
CA SER A 132 3.90 26.40 -11.76
C SER A 132 2.70 25.60 -11.26
N VAL A 133 2.44 25.64 -9.95
CA VAL A 133 1.39 24.84 -9.31
C VAL A 133 0.49 25.69 -8.40
N PRO A 134 -0.80 25.36 -8.29
CA PRO A 134 -1.70 26.07 -7.40
C PRO A 134 -1.28 25.86 -5.94
N ARG A 135 -1.24 26.94 -5.16
CA ARG A 135 -0.92 26.83 -3.73
C ARG A 135 -2.00 26.01 -3.00
N PRO A 136 -1.60 25.04 -2.15
CA PRO A 136 -2.56 24.24 -1.40
C PRO A 136 -3.35 25.13 -0.43
N LYS A 137 -4.68 25.11 -0.55
CA LYS A 137 -5.59 25.93 0.28
C LYS A 137 -5.66 25.45 1.73
N LYS A 138 -5.40 24.16 1.97
CA LYS A 138 -5.49 23.53 3.29
C LYS A 138 -4.27 22.63 3.50
N LEU A 139 -3.58 22.84 4.62
CA LEU A 139 -2.55 21.93 5.10
C LEU A 139 -3.21 20.91 6.02
N LEU A 140 -2.83 19.64 5.86
CA LEU A 140 -3.32 18.58 6.75
C LEU A 140 -2.77 18.81 8.16
N GLY A 141 -3.67 18.88 9.13
CA GLY A 141 -3.31 18.98 10.53
C GLY A 141 -2.53 17.75 11.01
N LYS A 142 -1.69 17.94 12.02
CA LYS A 142 -0.90 16.85 12.60
C LYS A 142 -1.66 16.06 13.66
N VAL A 143 -2.77 16.58 14.18
CA VAL A 143 -3.52 15.96 15.27
C VAL A 143 -4.33 14.77 14.73
N PRO A 144 -4.24 13.58 15.34
CA PRO A 144 -5.02 12.42 14.94
C PRO A 144 -6.46 12.58 15.47
N TRP A 145 -7.29 13.30 14.73
CA TRP A 145 -8.69 13.47 15.08
C TRP A 145 -9.45 12.14 15.00
N PRO A 146 -10.32 11.81 15.98
CA PRO A 146 -11.05 10.54 16.01
C PRO A 146 -11.91 10.32 14.76
N TRP A 147 -12.40 11.40 14.14
CA TRP A 147 -13.19 11.32 12.92
C TRP A 147 -12.45 10.67 11.75
N LEU A 148 -11.12 10.80 11.67
CA LEU A 148 -10.31 10.15 10.64
C LEU A 148 -10.35 8.61 10.79
N SER A 149 -10.35 8.09 12.02
CA SER A 149 -10.48 6.66 12.29
C SER A 149 -11.87 6.13 11.96
N LEU A 150 -12.91 6.96 12.14
CA LEU A 150 -14.29 6.61 11.76
C LEU A 150 -14.52 6.66 10.25
N GLN A 151 -13.80 7.55 9.55
CA GLN A 151 -13.87 7.64 8.08
C GLN A 151 -13.28 6.41 7.38
N ALA A 152 -12.32 5.72 7.95
CA ALA A 152 -11.69 4.55 7.32
C ALA A 152 -12.72 3.42 7.04
N PRO A 153 -13.47 2.92 8.03
CA PRO A 153 -14.57 1.98 7.78
C PRO A 153 -15.64 2.54 6.85
N TRP A 154 -15.94 3.83 6.93
CA TRP A 154 -16.92 4.47 6.03
C TRP A 154 -16.48 4.49 4.57
N SER A 155 -15.18 4.66 4.32
CA SER A 155 -14.60 4.68 2.97
C SER A 155 -14.78 3.35 2.23
N PHE A 156 -14.82 2.23 2.97
CA PHE A 156 -15.10 0.90 2.43
C PHE A 156 -16.52 0.77 1.86
N PHE A 157 -17.50 1.41 2.49
CA PHE A 157 -18.90 1.37 2.04
C PHE A 157 -19.22 2.33 0.90
N LYS A 158 -18.37 3.35 0.69
CA LYS A 158 -18.58 4.42 -0.30
C LYS A 158 -18.76 3.91 -1.74
N PRO A 159 -17.99 2.91 -2.24
CA PRO A 159 -18.20 2.36 -3.58
C PRO A 159 -19.57 1.67 -3.74
N PHE A 160 -19.98 0.87 -2.75
CA PHE A 160 -21.28 0.18 -2.75
C PHE A 160 -22.45 1.16 -2.72
N TRP A 161 -22.32 2.25 -1.95
CA TRP A 161 -23.31 3.31 -1.91
C TRP A 161 -23.47 4.00 -3.28
N ARG A 162 -22.35 4.31 -3.95
CA ARG A 162 -22.36 4.87 -5.31
C ARG A 162 -22.94 3.90 -6.35
N GLY A 163 -22.79 2.60 -6.14
CA GLY A 163 -23.38 1.54 -6.97
C GLY A 163 -24.88 1.30 -6.75
N GLY A 164 -25.56 2.12 -5.93
CA GLY A 164 -27.01 2.04 -5.71
C GLY A 164 -27.46 1.03 -4.66
N LEU A 165 -26.56 0.33 -3.98
CA LEU A 165 -26.87 -0.71 -2.98
C LEU A 165 -27.18 -0.14 -1.59
N THR A 166 -27.91 0.98 -1.52
CA THR A 166 -28.06 1.80 -0.30
C THR A 166 -28.69 1.06 0.87
N ARG A 167 -29.77 0.30 0.63
CA ARG A 167 -30.45 -0.50 1.69
C ARG A 167 -29.54 -1.59 2.27
N GLY A 168 -28.79 -2.28 1.43
CA GLY A 168 -27.84 -3.30 1.87
C GLY A 168 -26.72 -2.69 2.70
N VAL A 169 -26.13 -1.57 2.25
CA VAL A 169 -25.09 -0.86 3.00
C VAL A 169 -25.60 -0.39 4.36
N LEU A 170 -26.82 0.15 4.44
CA LEU A 170 -27.41 0.56 5.71
C LEU A 170 -27.54 -0.63 6.68
N LEU A 171 -28.06 -1.77 6.21
CA LEU A 171 -28.21 -2.97 7.04
C LEU A 171 -26.85 -3.49 7.53
N TRP A 172 -25.87 -3.63 6.64
CA TRP A 172 -24.51 -4.05 7.01
C TRP A 172 -23.84 -3.07 7.98
N THR A 173 -24.06 -1.78 7.80
CA THR A 173 -23.52 -0.74 8.69
C THR A 173 -24.08 -0.90 10.09
N VAL A 174 -25.40 -1.07 10.24
CA VAL A 174 -26.03 -1.25 11.56
C VAL A 174 -25.53 -2.53 12.23
N LEU A 175 -25.44 -3.64 11.48
CA LEU A 175 -24.96 -4.92 11.99
C LEU A 175 -23.50 -4.85 12.45
N LEU A 176 -22.64 -4.18 11.68
CA LEU A 176 -21.20 -4.08 11.95
C LEU A 176 -20.83 -2.90 12.84
N LEU A 177 -21.78 -2.01 13.17
CA LEU A 177 -21.56 -0.81 13.96
C LEU A 177 -20.73 -1.05 15.24
N PRO A 178 -21.04 -2.05 16.11
CA PRO A 178 -20.24 -2.27 17.32
C PRO A 178 -18.78 -2.61 17.01
N VAL A 179 -18.55 -3.41 15.96
CA VAL A 179 -17.20 -3.79 15.51
C VAL A 179 -16.49 -2.60 14.89
N MET A 180 -17.19 -1.79 14.07
CA MET A 180 -16.64 -0.58 13.45
C MET A 180 -16.23 0.45 14.49
N LEU A 181 -17.06 0.66 15.52
CA LEU A 181 -16.75 1.57 16.62
C LEU A 181 -15.57 1.05 17.44
N LEU A 182 -15.56 -0.24 17.81
CA LEU A 182 -14.42 -0.85 18.51
C LEU A 182 -13.12 -0.73 17.70
N HIS A 183 -13.16 -1.01 16.40
CA HIS A 183 -12.01 -0.85 15.53
C HIS A 183 -11.57 0.62 15.43
N ALA A 184 -12.51 1.56 15.25
CA ALA A 184 -12.19 2.98 15.13
C ALA A 184 -11.60 3.54 16.43
N THR A 185 -12.09 3.12 17.60
CA THR A 185 -11.53 3.53 18.89
C THR A 185 -10.14 2.94 19.12
N LEU A 186 -9.94 1.64 18.87
CA LEU A 186 -8.62 1.00 18.98
C LEU A 186 -7.61 1.61 18.01
N HIS A 187 -8.01 1.85 16.75
CA HIS A 187 -7.18 2.53 15.76
C HIS A 187 -6.85 3.96 16.19
N TRP A 188 -7.83 4.71 16.74
CA TRP A 188 -7.58 6.06 17.25
C TRP A 188 -6.62 6.07 18.44
N ILE A 189 -6.80 5.17 19.40
CA ILE A 189 -5.87 4.97 20.53
C ILE A 189 -4.47 4.63 20.00
N SER A 190 -4.35 3.78 18.98
CA SER A 190 -3.08 3.46 18.32
C SER A 190 -2.41 4.71 17.72
N LEU A 191 -3.17 5.60 17.09
CA LEU A 191 -2.64 6.87 16.57
C LEU A 191 -2.21 7.85 17.68
N LEU A 192 -2.86 7.83 18.84
CA LEU A 192 -2.50 8.66 19.99
C LEU A 192 -1.22 8.17 20.67
N LEU A 193 -1.08 6.86 20.79
CA LEU A 193 0.07 6.20 21.40
C LEU A 193 1.26 6.08 20.44
N GLY A 194 1.04 6.15 19.13
CA GLY A 194 2.09 6.14 18.11
C GLY A 194 2.95 7.42 18.16
N TRP A 195 4.27 7.24 18.01
CA TRP A 195 5.20 8.37 18.05
C TRP A 195 5.06 9.26 16.81
N GLU A 196 5.23 10.57 17.00
CA GLU A 196 5.31 11.52 15.89
C GLU A 196 6.73 11.50 15.29
N PRO A 197 6.88 11.03 14.04
CA PRO A 197 8.19 11.03 13.39
C PRO A 197 8.69 12.45 13.18
N ARG A 198 9.95 12.68 13.55
CA ARG A 198 10.64 13.96 13.38
C ARG A 198 11.87 13.77 12.50
N TRP A 199 12.00 14.62 11.49
CA TRP A 199 13.20 14.63 10.65
C TRP A 199 14.45 15.03 11.45
N PRO A 200 15.59 14.39 11.20
CA PRO A 200 16.89 14.86 11.70
C PRO A 200 17.15 16.31 11.28
N ARG A 201 17.96 17.02 12.07
CA ARG A 201 18.24 18.45 11.86
C ARG A 201 18.75 18.74 10.45
N ILE A 202 19.65 17.90 9.93
CA ILE A 202 20.22 18.05 8.58
C ILE A 202 19.14 18.04 7.49
N ILE A 203 18.11 17.19 7.61
CA ILE A 203 17.01 17.14 6.65
C ILE A 203 16.02 18.29 6.88
N ARG A 204 15.76 18.68 8.12
CA ARG A 204 14.87 19.82 8.40
C ARG A 204 15.41 21.13 7.80
N GLU A 205 16.72 21.30 7.87
CA GLU A 205 17.41 22.50 7.39
C GLU A 205 17.82 22.39 5.92
N ALA A 206 17.69 21.22 5.29
CA ALA A 206 18.05 21.03 3.89
C ALA A 206 17.22 21.94 2.97
N GLY A 207 17.92 22.64 2.07
CA GLY A 207 17.36 23.62 1.14
C GLY A 207 17.31 25.06 1.67
N LEU A 208 17.73 25.31 2.92
CA LEU A 208 17.93 26.67 3.44
C LEU A 208 19.28 27.25 2.97
N PRO A 209 19.39 28.58 2.79
CA PRO A 209 20.65 29.21 2.41
C PRO A 209 21.78 28.89 3.40
N GLY A 210 22.95 28.49 2.89
CA GLY A 210 24.15 28.21 3.70
C GLY A 210 24.10 26.92 4.54
N LYS A 211 23.07 26.06 4.36
CA LYS A 211 22.97 24.77 5.05
C LYS A 211 23.48 23.63 4.19
N PRO A 212 24.09 22.58 4.79
CA PRO A 212 24.61 21.46 4.04
C PRO A 212 23.47 20.63 3.41
N VAL A 213 23.74 20.09 2.22
CA VAL A 213 22.86 19.14 1.56
C VAL A 213 23.06 17.76 2.18
N PRO A 214 22.00 17.06 2.63
CA PRO A 214 22.13 15.70 3.13
C PRO A 214 22.73 14.78 2.04
N PRO A 215 23.65 13.87 2.39
CA PRO A 215 24.17 12.90 1.43
C PRO A 215 23.04 11.98 0.94
N LEU A 216 23.15 11.54 -0.32
CA LEU A 216 22.31 10.47 -0.84
C LEU A 216 22.62 9.18 -0.07
N SER A 217 21.60 8.36 0.11
CA SER A 217 21.78 7.06 0.73
C SER A 217 22.60 6.14 -0.16
N THR A 218 23.38 5.27 0.47
CA THR A 218 24.27 4.32 -0.20
C THR A 218 23.97 2.90 0.25
N ALA A 219 24.45 1.90 -0.50
CA ALA A 219 24.25 0.50 -0.13
C ALA A 219 24.80 0.15 1.27
N ALA A 220 25.78 0.91 1.78
CA ALA A 220 26.36 0.72 3.11
C ALA A 220 25.41 1.09 4.26
N ASP A 221 24.34 1.87 3.98
CA ASP A 221 23.38 2.28 5.01
C ASP A 221 22.47 1.13 5.46
N TRP A 222 22.47 0.00 4.74
CA TRP A 222 21.64 -1.15 5.02
C TRP A 222 22.46 -2.44 5.19
N PRO A 223 21.95 -3.41 5.95
CA PRO A 223 22.55 -4.74 5.97
C PRO A 223 22.55 -5.34 4.56
N PRO A 224 23.53 -6.20 4.23
CA PRO A 224 23.55 -6.84 2.93
C PRO A 224 22.28 -7.69 2.73
N PRO A 225 21.73 -7.73 1.51
CA PRO A 225 20.58 -8.57 1.23
C PRO A 225 20.93 -10.04 1.49
N PRO A 226 19.97 -10.84 1.99
CA PRO A 226 20.21 -12.25 2.24
C PRO A 226 20.61 -12.95 0.94
N VAL A 227 21.78 -13.60 0.95
CA VAL A 227 22.26 -14.37 -0.20
C VAL A 227 21.29 -15.53 -0.44
N ALA A 228 20.65 -15.55 -1.61
CA ALA A 228 19.80 -16.64 -2.01
C ALA A 228 20.66 -17.92 -2.11
N LYS A 229 20.50 -18.84 -1.15
CA LYS A 229 21.10 -20.16 -1.26
C LYS A 229 20.56 -20.82 -2.53
N PRO A 230 21.41 -21.34 -3.43
CA PRO A 230 20.92 -22.01 -4.63
C PRO A 230 19.98 -23.12 -4.23
N LYS A 231 18.71 -23.00 -4.63
CA LYS A 231 17.71 -24.04 -4.38
C LYS A 231 18.21 -25.29 -5.11
N PRO A 232 18.33 -26.46 -4.43
CA PRO A 232 18.77 -27.67 -5.09
C PRO A 232 17.86 -27.91 -6.30
N ARG A 233 18.45 -27.98 -7.49
CA ARG A 233 17.72 -28.26 -8.74
C ARG A 233 17.03 -29.61 -8.54
N ARG A 234 15.72 -29.59 -8.30
CA ARG A 234 14.93 -30.84 -8.38
C ARG A 234 15.12 -31.38 -9.80
N PRO A 235 15.47 -32.67 -9.97
CA PRO A 235 15.56 -33.25 -11.30
C PRO A 235 14.21 -33.03 -11.99
N ARG A 236 14.23 -32.27 -13.07
CA ARG A 236 13.06 -32.03 -13.91
C ARG A 236 12.68 -33.39 -14.47
N LYS A 237 11.60 -34.00 -13.97
CA LYS A 237 11.07 -35.24 -14.55
C LYS A 237 10.92 -34.99 -16.04
N SER A 238 11.60 -35.81 -16.84
CA SER A 238 11.41 -35.85 -18.29
C SER A 238 9.91 -36.00 -18.54
N ARG A 239 9.31 -34.96 -19.13
CA ARG A 239 7.94 -35.05 -19.62
C ARG A 239 8.02 -36.00 -20.80
N LYS A 240 7.58 -37.25 -20.62
CA LYS A 240 7.43 -38.22 -21.72
C LYS A 240 6.75 -37.49 -22.88
N ALA A 241 7.36 -37.53 -24.05
CA ALA A 241 6.78 -37.03 -25.28
C ALA A 241 5.39 -37.67 -25.42
N THR A 242 4.34 -36.85 -25.41
CA THR A 242 3.01 -37.29 -25.79
C THR A 242 3.09 -37.59 -27.29
N ASN A 243 2.86 -38.85 -27.65
CA ASN A 243 2.89 -39.32 -29.03
C ASN A 243 1.84 -38.54 -29.83
N THR A 244 2.26 -37.93 -30.94
CA THR A 244 1.45 -37.04 -31.79
C THR A 244 0.33 -37.75 -32.57
N ASP A 245 0.18 -39.06 -32.41
CA ASP A 245 -0.74 -39.87 -33.21
C ASP A 245 -2.19 -39.88 -32.66
N ASP A 246 -2.39 -39.51 -31.40
CA ASP A 246 -3.73 -39.50 -30.78
C ASP A 246 -4.56 -38.23 -31.11
N VAL A 247 -3.92 -37.16 -31.58
CA VAL A 247 -4.61 -35.90 -31.94
C VAL A 247 -5.31 -36.02 -33.29
N ALA A 248 -4.83 -36.88 -34.20
CA ALA A 248 -5.40 -37.06 -35.53
C ALA A 248 -6.71 -37.89 -35.55
N LYS A 249 -7.02 -38.63 -34.47
CA LYS A 249 -8.28 -39.41 -34.36
C LYS A 249 -9.45 -38.64 -33.74
N ALA A 250 -9.19 -37.51 -33.08
CA ALA A 250 -10.24 -36.74 -32.42
C ALA A 250 -10.96 -35.72 -33.34
N SER A 251 -10.42 -35.42 -34.52
CA SER A 251 -10.98 -34.42 -35.45
C SER A 251 -11.92 -34.98 -36.53
N VAL A 252 -12.17 -36.29 -36.58
CA VAL A 252 -12.97 -36.93 -37.66
C VAL A 252 -14.40 -37.31 -37.22
N SER A 253 -14.76 -37.17 -35.93
CA SER A 253 -16.03 -37.74 -35.40
C SER A 253 -17.19 -36.75 -35.16
N THR A 254 -17.14 -35.51 -35.65
CA THR A 254 -18.29 -34.59 -35.49
C THR A 254 -18.54 -33.77 -36.75
N ALA A 255 -19.29 -34.35 -37.68
CA ALA A 255 -20.04 -33.62 -38.71
C ALA A 255 -21.54 -33.83 -38.42
N PRO A 256 -22.34 -32.77 -38.21
CA PRO A 256 -23.79 -32.91 -38.12
C PRO A 256 -24.41 -32.94 -39.53
N ALA A 257 -25.33 -33.88 -39.73
CA ALA A 257 -26.20 -33.95 -40.90
C ALA A 257 -27.16 -32.75 -40.91
N GLY A 258 -27.20 -32.03 -42.03
CA GLY A 258 -28.12 -30.92 -42.27
C GLY A 258 -28.86 -31.14 -43.59
N ASP A 259 -30.13 -31.55 -43.48
CA ASP A 259 -31.14 -31.51 -44.53
C ASP A 259 -31.46 -30.08 -44.95
N GLY A 260 -31.64 -29.82 -46.25
CA GLY A 260 -32.07 -28.51 -46.75
C GLY A 260 -32.02 -28.34 -48.27
N LYS A 261 -33.07 -28.84 -48.94
CA LYS A 261 -33.47 -28.74 -50.36
C LYS A 261 -33.02 -27.49 -51.17
N PRO A 262 -32.69 -27.63 -52.47
CA PRO A 262 -32.35 -26.50 -53.36
C PRO A 262 -33.60 -25.79 -53.93
N PRO A 263 -33.52 -24.50 -54.31
CA PRO A 263 -34.55 -23.85 -55.09
C PRO A 263 -34.33 -24.04 -56.59
N ASP A 264 -35.45 -24.30 -57.28
CA ASP A 264 -35.61 -24.32 -58.72
C ASP A 264 -35.73 -22.89 -59.28
N VAL A 265 -35.10 -22.66 -60.45
CA VAL A 265 -35.26 -21.58 -61.46
C VAL A 265 -34.92 -20.15 -61.04
#